data_AF-A0A9R0V3K6-F1
#
_entry.id   AF-A0A9R0V3K6-F1
#
_cell.length_a   1.000
_cell.length_b   1.000
_cell.length_c   1.000
_cell.angle_alpha   90.00
_cell.angle_beta   90.00
_cell.angle_gamma   90.00
#
_symmetry.space_group_name_H-M   'P 1'
#
loop_
_entity.id
_entity.type
_entity.pdbx_description
1 polymer ?
#
loop_
_entity_poly.entity_id
_entity_poly.type
_entity_poly.pdbx_seq_one_letter_code
_entity_poly.pdbx_strand_id
1 'polypeptide(L)'
;MSTMKGVDGEFLGVGDKPGLNIWCIMGTSVVPIAKSLHGKFYNGNCYIILHTAEVKSGTRRHNVHYWIGEEAKEEDCLMASDKAVELDAALGSHTIQYRETQGEESDKFLSYFKPCIIPVQGSFSSHWRRSGDECDGTTMFRCEGEHVARLREVPFSRSSLDHKAAFIVDTPSKIFLFSGCNSCVQTRAMALDVIKHLRENRHCGRCEIGIIEDGKLAGDSDAGEFWNLFGGYAPIPRDVPDAANGGPMTTSPKKLFWINKRILVPMEAQFLEREMLKSDRSYILDCGAEIFLWIGMTTLVSEKKTSATALEEYVHLQGRSSIGRTVIMTEGHEIADFKLHFQHWPKNVVQKLYEAGREKVAAIFKHQGYDVAEIPDDNPRPLISSNGCLKVWLVDRGCVTLLCTEEQEQLYNGDCYIIQYSYAEDGKDYHLFLAWFGQDSVQEDRVATVSLMSSMADSVKGRAVVGQVLEGREPELFFLVFKSLIIFKGGRSTAYKNSILQKSNRTELYQKDGAALFRVQGLRPDCIRAIQVHLAASSLNSSHCYILQDGASFFTWLGSLSSPSDHVLLDRMMDKLCCYFAATEAIIASKRRF
;
A
#
# COMPACT_ATOMS: atom_id res chain seq x y z
N MET A 1 -33.06 -0.66 22.39
CA MET A 1 -31.62 -0.36 22.61
C MET A 1 -31.16 -1.19 23.78
N SER A 2 -30.52 -2.34 23.50
CA SER A 2 -29.94 -3.19 24.54
C SER A 2 -28.64 -2.53 25.00
N THR A 3 -28.56 -2.15 26.27
CA THR A 3 -27.30 -1.74 26.89
C THR A 3 -26.32 -2.91 26.78
N MET A 4 -25.25 -2.76 25.98
CA MET A 4 -24.17 -3.74 25.90
C MET A 4 -23.58 -3.91 27.30
N LYS A 5 -23.88 -5.03 27.97
CA LYS A 5 -23.28 -5.37 29.27
C LYS A 5 -21.77 -5.55 29.08
N GLY A 6 -20.95 -4.79 29.81
CA GLY A 6 -19.50 -4.94 29.84
C GLY A 6 -18.69 -3.99 28.96
N VAL A 7 -19.30 -2.93 28.43
CA VAL A 7 -18.61 -1.82 27.76
C VAL A 7 -18.50 -0.63 28.70
N ASP A 8 -17.32 -0.02 28.77
CA ASP A 8 -17.05 1.19 29.54
C ASP A 8 -18.00 2.33 29.15
N GLY A 9 -18.48 3.09 30.14
CA GLY A 9 -19.42 4.19 29.92
C GLY A 9 -18.85 5.26 28.98
N GLU A 10 -17.53 5.45 29.02
CA GLU A 10 -16.81 6.42 28.19
C GLU A 10 -16.79 6.06 26.70
N PHE A 11 -17.09 4.81 26.33
CA PHE A 11 -17.15 4.36 24.94
C PHE A 11 -18.57 4.39 24.35
N LEU A 12 -19.58 4.80 25.12
CA LEU A 12 -20.94 4.89 24.61
C LEU A 12 -21.12 6.13 23.72
N GLY A 13 -21.52 5.91 22.46
CA GLY A 13 -21.79 6.99 21.49
C GLY A 13 -20.55 7.64 20.87
N VAL A 14 -19.37 7.08 21.10
CA VAL A 14 -18.13 7.53 20.45
C VAL A 14 -18.05 7.03 19.01
N GLY A 15 -17.30 7.71 18.15
CA GLY A 15 -17.25 7.38 16.72
C GLY A 15 -18.46 7.86 15.91
N ASP A 16 -19.44 8.52 16.54
CA ASP A 16 -20.58 9.07 15.80
C ASP A 16 -20.27 10.33 14.99
N LYS A 17 -19.15 11.00 15.28
CA LYS A 17 -18.73 12.20 14.56
C LYS A 17 -17.29 12.02 14.08
N PRO A 18 -16.94 12.54 12.89
CA PRO A 18 -15.56 12.59 12.46
C PRO A 18 -14.69 13.35 13.47
N GLY A 19 -13.49 12.84 13.72
CA GLY A 19 -12.56 13.45 14.66
C GLY A 19 -11.73 12.45 15.46
N LEU A 20 -11.02 12.99 16.45
CA LEU A 20 -10.10 12.28 17.31
C LEU A 20 -10.61 12.29 18.75
N ASN A 21 -10.68 11.12 19.36
CA ASN A 21 -10.94 10.94 20.79
C ASN A 21 -9.75 10.22 21.43
N ILE A 22 -9.31 10.69 22.60
CA ILE A 22 -8.13 10.16 23.29
C ILE A 22 -8.50 9.91 24.75
N TRP A 23 -8.09 8.76 25.27
CA TRP A 23 -8.22 8.38 26.67
C TRP A 23 -6.87 7.92 27.22
N CYS A 24 -6.62 8.16 28.50
CA CYS A 24 -5.49 7.61 29.24
C CYS A 24 -5.98 6.43 30.10
N ILE A 25 -5.18 5.37 30.16
CA ILE A 25 -5.38 4.26 31.09
C ILE A 25 -4.95 4.68 32.49
N MET A 26 -5.82 4.49 33.47
CA MET A 26 -5.56 4.73 34.88
C MET A 26 -6.05 3.53 35.70
N GLY A 27 -5.19 2.54 35.91
CA GLY A 27 -5.56 1.27 36.53
C GLY A 27 -6.60 0.54 35.68
N THR A 28 -7.81 0.32 36.21
CA THR A 28 -8.89 -0.38 35.48
C THR A 28 -9.84 0.54 34.71
N SER A 29 -9.63 1.86 34.77
CA SER A 29 -10.51 2.85 34.18
C SER A 29 -9.85 3.57 32.99
N VAL A 30 -10.68 4.07 32.07
CA VAL A 30 -10.27 4.96 30.99
C VAL A 30 -10.69 6.39 31.31
N VAL A 31 -9.79 7.36 31.14
CA VAL A 31 -10.05 8.78 31.45
C VAL A 31 -9.93 9.60 30.16
N PRO A 32 -10.98 10.33 29.73
CA PRO A 32 -10.93 11.13 28.52
C PRO A 32 -9.94 12.30 28.65
N ILE A 33 -9.14 12.52 27.60
CA ILE A 33 -8.17 13.61 27.54
C ILE A 33 -8.78 14.82 26.83
N ALA A 34 -8.69 15.98 27.49
CA ALA A 34 -9.13 17.25 26.95
C ALA A 34 -8.43 17.57 25.62
N LYS A 35 -9.17 18.14 24.66
CA LYS A 35 -8.65 18.46 23.31
C LYS A 35 -7.39 19.33 23.32
N SER A 36 -7.25 20.22 24.32
CA SER A 36 -6.07 21.07 24.49
C SER A 36 -4.79 20.31 24.87
N LEU A 37 -4.92 19.06 25.32
CA LEU A 37 -3.82 18.17 25.69
C LEU A 37 -3.56 17.08 24.64
N HIS A 38 -4.30 17.06 23.53
CA HIS A 38 -4.05 16.10 22.44
C HIS A 38 -2.64 16.30 21.89
N GLY A 39 -1.89 15.20 21.73
CA GLY A 39 -0.47 15.22 21.34
C GLY A 39 0.52 15.25 22.50
N LYS A 40 0.06 15.40 23.76
CA LYS A 40 0.88 15.27 24.98
C LYS A 40 0.70 13.89 25.59
N PHE A 41 1.61 12.98 25.28
CA PHE A 41 1.62 11.61 25.79
C PHE A 41 2.69 11.46 26.87
N TYR A 42 2.31 10.95 28.04
CA TYR A 42 3.25 10.72 29.14
C TYR A 42 3.87 9.33 29.01
N ASN A 43 5.20 9.22 29.09
CA ASN A 43 5.93 7.97 28.88
C ASN A 43 5.62 6.90 29.94
N GLY A 44 5.14 7.28 31.13
CA GLY A 44 4.70 6.35 32.16
C GLY A 44 3.27 5.82 32.00
N ASN A 45 2.57 6.13 30.89
CA ASN A 45 1.16 5.77 30.70
C ASN A 45 0.89 5.08 29.36
N CYS A 46 -0.26 4.41 29.31
CA CYS A 46 -0.87 3.91 28.09
C CYS A 46 -2.09 4.74 27.71
N TYR A 47 -2.36 4.86 26.41
CA TYR A 47 -3.46 5.65 25.87
C TYR A 47 -4.25 4.87 24.84
N ILE A 48 -5.54 5.19 24.69
CA ILE A 48 -6.40 4.74 23.60
C ILE A 48 -6.76 5.95 22.76
N ILE A 49 -6.64 5.81 21.45
CA ILE A 49 -6.90 6.86 20.47
C ILE A 49 -7.87 6.30 19.43
N LEU A 50 -9.05 6.89 19.32
CA LEU A 50 -10.01 6.60 18.27
C LEU A 50 -9.97 7.72 17.23
N HIS A 51 -9.62 7.36 16.01
CA HIS A 51 -9.79 8.23 14.85
C HIS A 51 -10.98 7.78 14.02
N THR A 52 -11.94 8.68 13.82
CA THR A 52 -13.12 8.46 12.98
C THR A 52 -13.05 9.32 11.74
N ALA A 53 -13.01 8.67 10.57
CA ALA A 53 -13.08 9.32 9.27
C ALA A 53 -14.41 9.03 8.57
N GLU A 54 -14.91 10.01 7.83
CA GLU A 54 -16.04 9.83 6.93
C GLU A 54 -15.52 9.52 5.52
N VAL A 55 -15.94 8.38 4.97
CA VAL A 55 -15.62 8.01 3.59
C VAL A 55 -16.66 8.65 2.66
N LYS A 56 -16.29 8.94 1.41
CA LYS A 56 -17.19 9.54 0.40
C LYS A 56 -18.54 8.82 0.23
N SER A 57 -18.62 7.53 0.58
CA SER A 57 -19.85 6.73 0.59
C SER A 57 -20.80 7.03 1.76
N GLY A 58 -20.45 7.97 2.66
CA GLY A 58 -21.16 8.24 3.91
C GLY A 58 -20.91 7.20 5.00
N THR A 59 -20.09 6.17 4.73
CA THR A 59 -19.70 5.16 5.71
C THR A 59 -18.58 5.70 6.60
N ARG A 60 -18.66 5.46 7.90
CA ARG A 60 -17.60 5.82 8.84
C ARG A 60 -16.56 4.72 8.93
N ARG A 61 -15.29 5.12 8.96
CA ARG A 61 -14.16 4.23 9.18
C ARG A 61 -13.48 4.61 10.48
N HIS A 62 -13.27 3.61 11.33
CA HIS A 62 -12.67 3.77 12.65
C HIS A 62 -11.30 3.11 12.67
N ASN A 63 -10.31 3.85 13.13
CA ASN A 63 -9.01 3.29 13.49
C ASN A 63 -8.83 3.47 15.00
N VAL A 64 -8.53 2.38 15.69
CA VAL A 64 -8.20 2.40 17.11
C VAL A 64 -6.69 2.27 17.23
N HIS A 65 -6.05 3.14 17.97
CA HIS A 65 -4.64 3.01 18.30
C HIS A 65 -4.55 2.90 19.81
N TYR A 66 -3.72 2.00 20.33
CA TYR A 66 -3.32 2.06 21.72
C TYR A 66 -1.83 2.31 21.80
N TRP A 67 -1.48 3.43 22.41
CA TRP A 67 -0.11 3.91 22.52
C TRP A 67 0.45 3.50 23.87
N ILE A 68 1.67 2.95 23.86
CA ILE A 68 2.37 2.43 25.03
C ILE A 68 3.63 3.27 25.25
N GLY A 69 3.68 3.94 26.39
CA GLY A 69 4.86 4.69 26.81
C GLY A 69 6.01 3.80 27.22
N GLU A 70 7.23 4.31 27.10
CA GLU A 70 8.47 3.57 27.38
C GLU A 70 8.59 3.11 28.85
N GLU A 71 8.01 3.87 29.78
CA GLU A 71 8.00 3.58 31.23
C GLU A 71 6.64 3.06 31.72
N ALA A 72 5.72 2.74 30.80
CA ALA A 72 4.39 2.27 31.16
C ALA A 72 4.44 0.87 31.79
N LYS A 73 3.55 0.63 32.76
CA LYS A 73 3.46 -0.67 33.44
C LYS A 73 2.84 -1.72 32.53
N GLU A 74 3.33 -2.95 32.60
CA GLU A 74 2.81 -4.08 31.83
C GLU A 74 1.30 -4.30 32.05
N GLU A 75 0.82 -4.10 33.28
CA GLU A 75 -0.62 -4.16 33.62
C GLU A 75 -1.45 -3.12 32.85
N ASP A 76 -0.94 -1.89 32.72
CA ASP A 76 -1.61 -0.81 31.98
C ASP A 76 -1.55 -1.07 30.46
N CYS A 77 -0.49 -1.70 29.95
CA CYS A 77 -0.38 -2.16 28.56
C CYS A 77 -1.45 -3.20 28.22
N LEU A 78 -1.59 -4.23 29.06
CA LEU A 78 -2.63 -5.26 28.89
C LEU A 78 -4.03 -4.65 29.00
N MET A 79 -4.24 -3.72 29.93
CA MET A 79 -5.50 -2.99 30.05
C MET A 79 -5.82 -2.17 28.79
N ALA A 80 -4.83 -1.48 28.21
CA ALA A 80 -5.01 -0.71 26.98
C ALA A 80 -5.43 -1.62 25.82
N SER A 81 -4.80 -2.78 25.68
CA SER A 81 -5.14 -3.79 24.68
C SER A 81 -6.56 -4.33 24.87
N ASP A 82 -6.94 -4.70 26.09
CA ASP A 82 -8.29 -5.18 26.42
C ASP A 82 -9.37 -4.13 26.15
N LYS A 83 -9.09 -2.87 26.48
CA LYS A 83 -10.00 -1.74 26.26
C LYS A 83 -10.08 -1.35 24.78
N ALA A 84 -9.03 -1.53 23.98
CA ALA A 84 -9.09 -1.38 22.53
C ALA A 84 -10.03 -2.41 21.88
N VAL A 85 -9.99 -3.68 22.33
CA VAL A 85 -10.93 -4.73 21.89
C VAL A 85 -12.36 -4.41 22.32
N GLU A 86 -12.55 -3.88 23.53
CA GLU A 86 -13.87 -3.46 24.03
C GLU A 86 -14.46 -2.30 23.22
N LEU A 87 -13.63 -1.31 22.88
CA LEU A 87 -14.01 -0.20 22.01
C LEU A 87 -14.35 -0.67 20.60
N ASP A 88 -13.56 -1.58 20.03
CA ASP A 88 -13.87 -2.20 18.73
C ASP A 88 -15.23 -2.91 18.75
N ALA A 89 -15.51 -3.68 19.80
CA ALA A 89 -16.81 -4.34 19.97
C ALA A 89 -17.97 -3.33 20.05
N ALA A 90 -17.78 -2.20 20.76
CA ALA A 90 -18.78 -1.12 20.84
C ALA A 90 -19.02 -0.44 19.48
N LEU A 91 -18.00 -0.39 18.63
CA LEU A 91 -18.05 0.13 17.24
C LEU A 91 -18.47 -0.95 16.21
N GLY A 92 -18.95 -2.10 16.69
CA GLY A 92 -19.49 -3.17 15.86
C GLY A 92 -18.46 -4.16 15.31
N SER A 93 -17.22 -4.19 15.80
CA SER A 93 -16.12 -5.05 15.33
C SER A 93 -15.65 -4.80 13.89
N HIS A 94 -15.71 -3.55 13.44
CA HIS A 94 -15.29 -3.14 12.09
C HIS A 94 -14.03 -2.26 12.10
N THR A 95 -13.36 -2.11 13.25
CA THR A 95 -12.19 -1.24 13.36
C THR A 95 -10.91 -1.97 12.99
N ILE A 96 -9.91 -1.19 12.59
CA ILE A 96 -8.52 -1.67 12.53
C ILE A 96 -7.82 -1.11 13.76
N GLN A 97 -7.17 -1.99 14.51
CA GLN A 97 -6.47 -1.60 15.74
C GLN A 97 -4.95 -1.63 15.51
N TYR A 98 -4.26 -0.67 16.11
CA TYR A 98 -2.82 -0.48 15.98
C TYR A 98 -2.19 -0.40 17.36
N ARG A 99 -1.15 -1.21 17.59
CA ARG A 99 -0.29 -1.08 18.76
C ARG A 99 0.82 -0.10 18.43
N GLU A 100 0.82 1.05 19.08
CA GLU A 100 1.81 2.10 18.88
C GLU A 100 2.76 2.09 20.09
N THR A 101 4.06 1.97 19.85
CA THR A 101 5.07 2.04 20.93
C THR A 101 5.83 3.34 20.81
N GLN A 102 6.11 3.99 21.94
CA GLN A 102 6.87 5.22 21.98
C GLN A 102 8.15 5.13 21.16
N GLY A 103 8.32 6.04 20.20
CA GLY A 103 9.49 6.12 19.31
C GLY A 103 9.41 5.23 18.05
N GLU A 104 8.46 4.30 17.99
CA GLU A 104 8.24 3.37 16.86
C GLU A 104 6.84 3.55 16.25
N GLU A 105 6.24 4.74 16.41
CA GLU A 105 4.85 4.97 15.98
C GLU A 105 4.68 4.92 14.46
N SER A 106 3.52 4.43 14.03
CA SER A 106 3.12 4.41 12.64
C SER A 106 2.93 5.81 12.07
N ASP A 107 3.24 5.99 10.79
CA ASP A 107 3.07 7.29 10.12
C ASP A 107 1.58 7.70 10.10
N LYS A 108 0.68 6.71 10.13
CA LYS A 108 -0.77 6.91 10.27
C LYS A 108 -1.12 7.53 11.61
N PHE A 109 -0.61 7.00 12.73
CA PHE A 109 -0.82 7.58 14.05
C PHE A 109 -0.25 8.99 14.15
N LEU A 110 1.01 9.17 13.75
CA LEU A 110 1.68 10.47 13.79
C LEU A 110 0.96 11.51 12.91
N SER A 111 0.31 11.09 11.81
CA SER A 111 -0.41 12.01 10.92
C SER A 111 -1.55 12.77 11.60
N TYR A 112 -2.10 12.25 12.70
CA TYR A 112 -3.17 12.90 13.45
C TYR A 112 -2.69 14.08 14.30
N PHE A 113 -1.39 14.16 14.57
CA PHE A 113 -0.78 15.17 15.44
C PHE A 113 0.16 16.05 14.65
N LYS A 114 -0.30 17.25 14.30
CA LYS A 114 0.51 18.22 13.54
C LYS A 114 1.03 19.32 14.48
N PRO A 115 2.33 19.66 14.41
CA PRO A 115 3.34 19.08 13.51
C PRO A 115 3.94 17.75 13.98
N CYS A 116 3.83 17.43 15.27
CA CYS A 116 4.41 16.24 15.89
C CYS A 116 3.72 15.88 17.21
N ILE A 117 4.08 14.72 17.77
CA ILE A 117 3.93 14.40 19.19
C ILE A 117 5.25 14.68 19.91
N ILE A 118 5.19 15.09 21.19
CA ILE A 118 6.37 15.21 22.04
C ILE A 118 6.08 14.42 23.32
N PRO A 119 6.77 13.29 23.56
CA PRO A 119 6.64 12.55 24.81
C PRO A 119 6.95 13.46 26.00
N VAL A 120 6.16 13.31 27.06
CA VAL A 120 6.32 14.02 28.33
C VAL A 120 6.81 13.02 29.35
N GLN A 121 7.88 13.37 30.07
CA GLN A 121 8.43 12.52 31.12
C GLN A 121 7.46 12.43 32.31
N GLY A 122 7.38 11.25 32.92
CA GLY A 122 6.57 10.98 34.11
C GLY A 122 5.20 10.36 33.79
N SER A 123 4.26 10.50 34.73
CA SER A 123 2.92 9.92 34.61
C SER A 123 1.83 10.98 34.67
N PHE A 124 0.79 10.79 33.86
CA PHE A 124 -0.43 11.57 33.90
C PHE A 124 -1.14 11.41 35.25
N SER A 125 -1.39 12.53 35.94
CA SER A 125 -2.22 12.57 37.14
C SER A 125 -3.53 13.30 36.86
N SER A 126 -4.67 12.79 37.32
CA SER A 126 -5.99 13.43 37.11
C SER A 126 -6.16 14.75 37.89
N HIS A 127 -5.26 15.04 38.84
CA HIS A 127 -5.26 16.21 39.69
C HIS A 127 -4.21 17.25 39.23
N TRP A 128 -4.30 17.75 37.99
CA TRP A 128 -3.40 18.83 37.56
C TRP A 128 -3.78 20.17 38.19
N ARG A 129 -3.03 20.57 39.22
CA ARG A 129 -2.75 21.99 39.51
C ARG A 129 -1.81 22.50 38.42
N ARG A 130 -1.98 23.75 37.99
CA ARG A 130 -0.98 24.50 37.20
C ARG A 130 0.28 24.71 38.06
N SER A 131 1.06 23.67 38.30
CA SER A 131 2.49 23.84 38.56
C SER A 131 3.12 24.01 37.19
N GLY A 132 3.73 25.18 36.95
CA GLY A 132 4.57 25.36 35.79
C GLY A 132 5.66 24.29 35.86
N ASP A 133 5.62 23.34 34.94
CA ASP A 133 6.81 22.58 34.61
C ASP A 133 7.75 23.58 33.94
N GLU A 134 8.50 24.29 34.78
CA GLU A 134 9.72 24.96 34.37
C GLU A 134 10.64 23.84 33.88
N CYS A 135 10.63 23.62 32.56
CA CYS A 135 11.59 22.77 31.88
C CYS A 135 12.92 23.52 31.90
N ASP A 136 13.57 23.55 33.08
CA ASP A 136 14.83 24.26 33.32
C ASP A 136 16.05 23.52 32.71
N GLY A 137 15.82 22.42 31.98
CA GLY A 137 16.84 21.58 31.38
C GLY A 137 16.91 21.67 29.86
N THR A 138 18.12 21.57 29.31
CA THR A 138 18.36 21.37 27.88
C THR A 138 17.86 19.99 27.44
N THR A 139 16.98 19.93 26.46
CA THR A 139 16.53 18.66 25.85
C THR A 139 16.99 18.56 24.40
N MET A 140 17.27 17.33 23.94
CA MET A 140 17.71 17.10 22.56
C MET A 140 16.84 16.05 21.88
N PHE A 141 16.33 16.38 20.71
CA PHE A 141 15.49 15.52 19.90
C PHE A 141 16.19 15.18 18.60
N ARG A 142 16.15 13.91 18.23
CA ARG A 142 16.42 13.44 16.89
C ARG A 142 15.12 13.50 16.09
N CYS A 143 15.13 14.24 14.99
CA CYS A 143 13.99 14.40 14.09
C CYS A 143 14.21 13.58 12.83
N GLU A 144 13.27 12.67 12.57
CA GLU A 144 13.27 11.76 11.42
C GLU A 144 11.90 11.72 10.75
N GLY A 145 11.82 11.04 9.61
CA GLY A 145 10.60 10.84 8.84
C GLY A 145 10.59 11.63 7.52
N GLU A 146 9.82 11.11 6.57
CA GLU A 146 9.71 11.65 5.20
C GLU A 146 8.44 12.47 4.98
N HIS A 147 7.32 12.07 5.61
CA HIS A 147 6.01 12.74 5.46
C HIS A 147 5.43 13.26 6.77
N VAL A 148 5.88 12.71 7.90
CA VAL A 148 5.47 13.10 9.24
C VAL A 148 6.71 13.15 10.12
N ALA A 149 6.80 14.18 10.97
CA ALA A 149 7.92 14.31 11.90
C ALA A 149 7.81 13.25 13.01
N ARG A 150 8.82 12.39 13.11
CA ARG A 150 9.06 11.51 14.25
C ARG A 150 10.13 12.14 15.11
N LEU A 151 9.79 12.46 16.36
CA LEU A 151 10.73 12.99 17.33
C LEU A 151 11.07 11.92 18.35
N ARG A 152 12.36 11.69 18.53
CA ARG A 152 12.89 10.84 19.58
C ARG A 152 13.79 11.67 20.48
N GLU A 153 13.46 11.73 21.77
CA GLU A 153 14.38 12.33 22.74
C GLU A 153 15.64 11.47 22.82
N VAL A 154 16.81 12.11 22.73
CA VAL A 154 18.11 11.46 22.78
C VAL A 154 18.96 12.10 23.87
N PRO A 155 19.91 11.36 24.48
CA PRO A 155 20.79 11.93 25.50
C PRO A 155 21.49 13.18 24.97
N PHE A 156 21.43 14.29 25.72
CA PHE A 156 22.15 15.52 25.38
C PHE A 156 23.67 15.30 25.47
N SER A 157 24.25 14.80 24.39
CA SER A 157 25.65 14.44 24.26
C SER A 157 26.09 14.55 22.80
N ARG A 158 27.33 14.93 22.57
CA ARG A 158 27.94 14.96 21.22
C ARG A 158 27.89 13.58 20.55
N SER A 159 27.95 12.49 21.32
CA SER A 159 27.91 11.12 20.80
C SER A 159 26.56 10.73 20.19
N SER A 160 25.50 11.49 20.47
CA SER A 160 24.15 11.25 19.94
C SER A 160 23.94 11.89 18.57
N LEU A 161 24.77 12.87 18.18
CA LEU A 161 24.71 13.54 16.88
C LEU A 161 25.27 12.61 15.78
N ASP A 162 24.68 12.68 14.59
CA ASP A 162 25.21 12.04 13.39
C ASP A 162 25.02 12.92 12.15
N HIS A 163 25.53 12.47 11.02
CA HIS A 163 25.46 13.21 9.76
C HIS A 163 24.14 12.94 9.00
N LYS A 164 23.35 11.92 9.37
CA LYS A 164 22.18 11.45 8.62
C LYS A 164 20.87 12.14 9.03
N ALA A 165 20.74 12.58 10.28
CA ALA A 165 19.50 13.12 10.82
C ALA A 165 19.55 14.64 11.06
N ALA A 166 18.37 15.21 11.34
CA ALA A 166 18.24 16.56 11.88
C ALA A 166 18.04 16.46 13.40
N PHE A 167 18.72 17.30 14.17
CA PHE A 167 18.63 17.32 15.63
C PHE A 167 18.15 18.69 16.12
N ILE A 168 17.26 18.68 17.11
CA ILE A 168 16.70 19.88 17.73
C ILE A 168 17.22 19.93 19.17
N VAL A 169 17.97 20.96 19.53
CA VAL A 169 18.43 21.20 20.91
C VAL A 169 17.60 22.34 21.47
N ASP A 170 16.70 22.01 22.38
CA ASP A 170 15.77 22.93 23.03
C ASP A 170 16.39 23.39 24.37
N THR A 171 16.80 24.65 24.44
CA THR A 171 17.33 25.29 25.66
C THR A 171 16.39 26.39 26.14
N PRO A 172 16.49 26.85 27.41
CA PRO A 172 15.63 27.92 27.92
C PRO A 172 15.69 29.25 27.14
N SER A 173 16.80 29.55 26.45
CA SER A 173 17.00 30.83 25.75
C SER A 173 16.97 30.72 24.22
N LYS A 174 17.36 29.57 23.67
CA LYS A 174 17.52 29.38 22.22
C LYS A 174 17.28 27.93 21.79
N ILE A 175 16.58 27.74 20.69
CA ILE A 175 16.39 26.42 20.06
C ILE A 175 17.35 26.30 18.88
N PHE A 176 18.19 25.27 18.86
CA PHE A 176 19.12 25.01 17.77
C PHE A 176 18.63 23.88 16.87
N LEU A 177 18.70 24.08 15.55
CA LEU A 177 18.56 23.01 14.55
C LEU A 177 19.94 22.61 14.03
N PHE A 178 20.43 21.44 14.42
CA PHE A 178 21.60 20.85 13.79
C PHE A 178 21.17 19.99 12.60
N SER A 179 21.57 20.38 11.39
CA SER A 179 21.28 19.67 10.15
C SER A 179 22.48 18.84 9.74
N GLY A 180 22.41 17.52 9.94
CA GLY A 180 23.42 16.59 9.43
C GLY A 180 23.57 16.71 7.91
N CYS A 181 24.78 16.61 7.39
CA CYS A 181 25.06 16.89 5.98
C CYS A 181 24.34 15.91 5.02
N ASN A 182 24.03 14.70 5.49
CA ASN A 182 23.31 13.64 4.77
C ASN A 182 21.79 13.63 5.03
N SER A 183 21.26 14.54 5.86
CA SER A 183 19.80 14.66 6.07
C SER A 183 19.09 15.27 4.85
N CYS A 184 17.87 14.81 4.55
CA CYS A 184 17.12 15.32 3.40
C CYS A 184 16.43 16.67 3.70
N VAL A 185 16.14 17.42 2.63
CA VAL A 185 15.51 18.76 2.73
C VAL A 185 14.15 18.69 3.42
N GLN A 186 13.38 17.61 3.18
CA GLN A 186 12.07 17.40 3.78
C GLN A 186 12.16 17.24 5.31
N THR A 187 13.08 16.42 5.81
CA THR A 187 13.29 16.24 7.25
C THR A 187 13.73 17.54 7.93
N ARG A 188 14.62 18.31 7.29
CA ARG A 188 15.02 19.64 7.80
C ARG A 188 13.85 20.62 7.87
N ALA A 189 12.98 20.63 6.85
CA ALA A 189 11.79 21.48 6.84
C ALA A 189 10.79 21.08 7.95
N MET A 190 10.57 19.78 8.16
CA MET A 190 9.73 19.28 9.25
C MET A 190 10.31 19.64 10.63
N ALA A 191 11.62 19.51 10.81
CA ALA A 191 12.28 19.93 12.05
C ALA A 191 12.06 21.43 12.35
N LEU A 192 12.07 22.29 11.32
CA LEU A 192 11.75 23.71 11.49
C LEU A 192 10.30 23.94 11.94
N ASP A 193 9.34 23.17 11.43
CA ASP A 193 7.94 23.27 11.89
C ASP A 193 7.77 22.78 13.34
N VAL A 194 8.53 21.74 13.74
CA VAL A 194 8.63 21.34 15.15
C VAL A 194 9.20 22.46 16.01
N ILE A 195 10.27 23.13 15.57
CA ILE A 195 10.88 24.23 16.31
C ILE A 195 9.89 25.39 16.51
N LYS A 196 9.12 25.75 15.48
CA LYS A 196 8.05 26.77 15.62
C LYS A 196 7.04 26.34 16.68
N HIS A 197 6.62 25.08 16.66
CA HIS A 197 5.69 24.54 17.65
C HIS A 197 6.26 24.53 19.07
N LEU A 198 7.52 24.16 19.27
CA LEU A 198 8.21 24.24 20.55
C LEU A 198 8.29 25.69 21.06
N ARG A 199 8.68 26.62 20.18
CA ARG A 199 8.75 28.05 20.50
C ARG A 199 7.40 28.58 20.97
N GLU A 200 6.31 28.22 20.30
CA GLU A 200 4.96 28.69 20.64
C GLU A 200 4.43 28.06 21.93
N ASN A 201 4.61 26.74 22.11
CA ASN A 201 3.94 25.99 23.18
C ASN A 201 4.77 25.80 24.45
N ARG A 202 6.11 25.77 24.36
CA ARG A 202 7.02 25.71 25.52
C ARG A 202 7.57 27.08 25.89
N HIS A 203 7.93 27.90 24.91
CA HIS A 203 8.60 29.20 25.14
C HIS A 203 7.69 30.42 24.99
N CYS A 204 6.37 30.24 24.89
CA CYS A 204 5.40 31.34 24.75
C CYS A 204 5.73 32.33 23.62
N GLY A 205 6.35 31.85 22.54
CA GLY A 205 6.77 32.63 21.38
C GLY A 205 8.08 33.40 21.55
N ARG A 206 8.76 33.31 22.71
CA ARG A 206 9.92 34.13 23.09
C ARG A 206 11.18 33.29 23.24
N CYS A 207 11.65 32.72 22.14
CA CYS A 207 12.91 31.98 22.11
C CYS A 207 13.58 32.16 20.75
N GLU A 208 14.90 32.38 20.76
CA GLU A 208 15.70 32.54 19.54
C GLU A 208 15.86 31.20 18.81
N ILE A 209 16.16 31.23 17.51
CA ILE A 209 16.37 30.03 16.70
C ILE A 209 17.73 30.15 16.02
N GLY A 210 18.61 29.15 16.24
CA GLY A 210 19.88 29.03 15.53
C GLY A 210 19.90 27.81 14.60
N ILE A 211 20.42 27.95 13.39
CA ILE A 211 20.50 26.84 12.41
C ILE A 211 21.96 26.51 12.16
N ILE A 212 22.34 25.28 12.50
CA ILE A 212 23.70 24.78 12.41
C ILE A 212 23.78 23.76 11.29
N GLU A 213 24.62 24.03 10.30
CA GLU A 213 24.87 23.09 9.21
C GLU A 213 26.16 22.30 9.47
N ASP A 214 26.03 20.99 9.43
CA ASP A 214 27.13 20.05 9.55
C ASP A 214 28.17 20.24 8.42
N GLY A 215 29.45 20.21 8.77
CA GLY A 215 30.57 20.42 7.84
C GLY A 215 30.87 21.88 7.46
N LYS A 216 30.03 22.85 7.83
CA LYS A 216 30.34 24.28 7.65
C LYS A 216 31.11 24.83 8.85
N LEU A 217 32.42 24.99 8.70
CA LEU A 217 33.28 25.58 9.72
C LEU A 217 33.34 27.12 9.63
N ALA A 218 32.93 27.75 10.73
CA ALA A 218 33.42 29.00 11.30
C ALA A 218 33.10 30.34 10.59
N GLY A 219 32.33 31.16 11.32
CA GLY A 219 31.95 32.55 11.06
C GLY A 219 30.63 32.92 11.74
N ASP A 220 29.79 31.92 12.00
CA ASP A 220 28.46 32.08 12.60
C ASP A 220 28.52 32.05 14.14
N SER A 221 27.91 33.06 14.78
CA SER A 221 27.78 33.16 16.23
C SER A 221 26.99 31.96 16.79
N ASP A 222 25.95 31.53 16.07
CA ASP A 222 25.06 30.46 16.50
C ASP A 222 25.79 29.12 16.57
N ALA A 223 26.67 28.85 15.61
CA ALA A 223 27.50 27.66 15.60
C ALA A 223 28.46 27.63 16.79
N GLY A 224 29.06 28.78 17.13
CA GLY A 224 29.91 28.90 18.31
C GLY A 224 29.15 28.61 19.61
N GLU A 225 27.99 29.23 19.79
CA GLU A 225 27.09 28.98 20.93
C GLU A 225 26.69 27.50 21.02
N PHE A 226 26.25 26.91 19.91
CA PHE A 226 25.86 25.50 19.86
C PHE A 226 26.97 24.56 20.31
N TRP A 227 28.18 24.69 19.74
CA TRP A 227 29.29 23.79 20.10
C TRP A 227 29.77 24.01 21.53
N ASN A 228 29.66 25.23 22.07
CA ASN A 228 29.97 25.50 23.48
C ASN A 228 29.04 24.73 24.44
N LEU A 229 27.79 24.47 24.05
CA LEU A 229 26.89 23.62 24.85
C LEU A 229 27.43 22.19 25.04
N PHE A 230 28.29 21.71 24.14
CA PHE A 230 28.96 20.41 24.21
C PHE A 230 30.41 20.48 24.74
N GLY A 231 30.83 21.62 25.28
CA GLY A 231 32.21 21.85 25.74
C GLY A 231 33.20 22.21 24.62
N GLY A 232 32.70 22.71 23.50
CA GLY A 232 33.48 23.16 22.34
C GLY A 232 33.37 22.23 21.12
N TYR A 233 33.94 22.67 20.00
CA TYR A 233 33.94 21.90 18.76
C TYR A 233 34.82 20.66 18.89
N ALA A 234 34.26 19.49 18.57
CA ALA A 234 35.01 18.26 18.33
C ALA A 234 34.26 17.42 17.28
N PRO A 235 34.96 16.51 16.56
CA PRO A 235 34.33 15.65 15.58
C PRO A 235 33.16 14.83 16.17
N ILE A 236 32.05 14.76 15.44
CA ILE A 236 30.93 13.86 15.75
C ILE A 236 31.20 12.44 15.23
N PRO A 237 30.51 11.40 15.75
CA PRO A 237 30.66 10.03 15.27
C PRO A 237 30.52 9.94 13.75
N ARG A 238 31.50 9.28 13.11
CA ARG A 238 31.42 9.01 11.66
C ARG A 238 30.24 8.10 11.40
N ASP A 239 29.58 8.32 10.27
CA ASP A 239 28.59 7.39 9.75
C ASP A 239 29.27 6.02 9.63
N VAL A 240 28.84 5.07 10.44
CA VAL A 240 29.12 3.67 10.17
C VAL A 240 28.33 3.38 8.89
N PRO A 241 28.99 2.97 7.79
CA PRO A 241 28.25 2.44 6.65
C PRO A 241 27.38 1.34 7.25
N ASP A 242 26.05 1.43 7.11
CA ASP A 242 25.18 0.34 7.50
C ASP A 242 25.79 -0.89 6.84
N ALA A 243 26.34 -1.80 7.66
CA ALA A 243 27.15 -2.90 7.18
C ALA A 243 26.23 -3.78 6.36
N ALA A 244 26.10 -3.50 5.06
CA ALA A 244 25.30 -4.22 4.09
C ALA A 244 24.08 -4.96 4.69
N ASN A 245 23.20 -4.27 5.42
CA ASN A 245 21.82 -4.72 5.56
C ASN A 245 21.03 -4.49 4.24
N GLY A 246 21.74 -4.05 3.18
CA GLY A 246 21.38 -4.18 1.78
C GLY A 246 21.86 -5.49 1.12
N GLY A 247 22.18 -6.55 1.89
CA GLY A 247 21.83 -7.89 1.39
C GLY A 247 20.33 -7.91 1.10
N PRO A 248 19.81 -8.73 0.15
CA PRO A 248 18.36 -8.88 0.02
C PRO A 248 17.84 -9.13 1.43
N MET A 249 16.99 -8.24 1.95
CA MET A 249 16.32 -8.40 3.25
C MET A 249 15.93 -9.87 3.28
N THR A 250 16.64 -10.67 4.07
CA THR A 250 16.33 -12.09 4.19
C THR A 250 15.05 -12.04 4.99
N THR A 251 13.92 -11.91 4.29
CA THR A 251 12.59 -11.93 4.87
C THR A 251 12.58 -13.18 5.71
N SER A 252 12.64 -12.99 7.03
CA SER A 252 12.54 -14.08 7.96
C SER A 252 11.32 -14.90 7.54
N PRO A 253 11.43 -16.23 7.48
CA PRO A 253 10.33 -17.05 7.01
C PRO A 253 9.08 -16.68 7.77
N LYS A 254 8.02 -16.30 7.04
CA LYS A 254 6.76 -15.87 7.64
C LYS A 254 6.24 -17.00 8.52
N LYS A 255 5.80 -16.67 9.73
CA LYS A 255 5.26 -17.66 10.67
C LYS A 255 3.79 -17.38 10.90
N LEU A 256 2.95 -18.36 10.60
CA LEU A 256 1.52 -18.30 10.91
C LEU A 256 1.25 -19.18 12.13
N PHE A 257 0.54 -18.62 13.11
CA PHE A 257 0.05 -19.34 14.28
C PHE A 257 -1.45 -19.19 14.35
N TRP A 258 -2.17 -20.24 14.71
CA TRP A 258 -3.56 -20.08 15.18
C TRP A 258 -3.58 -20.11 16.71
N ILE A 259 -4.48 -19.32 17.29
CA ILE A 259 -4.56 -19.15 18.74
C ILE A 259 -5.61 -20.12 19.29
N ASN A 260 -5.18 -21.01 20.19
CA ASN A 260 -6.06 -21.92 20.93
C ASN A 260 -6.02 -21.60 22.41
N LYS A 261 -7.02 -20.89 22.94
CA LYS A 261 -7.10 -20.55 24.38
C LYS A 261 -5.77 -20.01 24.91
N ARG A 262 -5.20 -18.99 24.23
CA ARG A 262 -3.91 -18.33 24.50
C ARG A 262 -2.65 -19.08 24.03
N ILE A 263 -2.75 -20.36 23.67
CA ILE A 263 -1.61 -21.14 23.17
C ILE A 263 -1.46 -20.90 21.66
N LEU A 264 -0.24 -20.55 21.23
CA LEU A 264 0.11 -20.39 19.82
C LEU A 264 0.46 -21.75 19.21
N VAL A 265 -0.33 -22.17 18.23
CA VAL A 265 -0.09 -23.42 17.51
C VAL A 265 0.46 -23.08 16.12
N PRO A 266 1.72 -23.43 15.81
CA PRO A 266 2.33 -23.11 14.52
C PRO A 266 1.61 -23.85 13.39
N MET A 267 1.47 -23.15 12.26
CA MET A 267 0.94 -23.71 11.02
C MET A 267 2.06 -23.81 10.00
N GLU A 268 2.41 -25.04 9.63
CA GLU A 268 3.39 -25.29 8.57
C GLU A 268 2.74 -25.09 7.21
N ALA A 269 3.17 -24.05 6.48
CA ALA A 269 2.78 -23.84 5.10
C ALA A 269 3.92 -23.16 4.33
N GLN A 270 4.26 -23.72 3.16
CA GLN A 270 5.22 -23.12 2.24
C GLN A 270 4.67 -21.80 1.65
N PHE A 271 3.35 -21.72 1.51
CA PHE A 271 2.63 -20.58 0.95
C PHE A 271 1.35 -20.32 1.75
N LEU A 272 0.99 -19.04 1.90
CA LEU A 272 -0.21 -18.64 2.64
C LEU A 272 -1.40 -18.51 1.68
N GLU A 273 -2.47 -19.25 1.98
CA GLU A 273 -3.76 -19.20 1.30
C GLU A 273 -4.83 -18.62 2.24
N ARG A 274 -5.81 -17.89 1.70
CA ARG A 274 -6.86 -17.25 2.50
C ARG A 274 -7.69 -18.31 3.26
N GLU A 275 -7.87 -19.48 2.67
CA GLU A 275 -8.68 -20.60 3.17
C GLU A 275 -8.14 -21.20 4.48
N MET A 276 -6.87 -20.90 4.82
CA MET A 276 -6.25 -21.27 6.09
C MET A 276 -6.86 -20.51 7.27
N LEU A 277 -7.36 -19.30 7.04
CA LEU A 277 -7.99 -18.44 8.03
C LEU A 277 -9.46 -18.82 8.17
N LYS A 278 -9.83 -19.39 9.32
CA LYS A 278 -11.21 -19.76 9.64
C LYS A 278 -11.90 -18.67 10.43
N SER A 279 -13.14 -18.35 10.07
CA SER A 279 -13.94 -17.27 10.65
C SER A 279 -14.24 -17.44 12.15
N ASP A 280 -14.09 -18.64 12.70
CA ASP A 280 -14.29 -18.98 14.11
C ASP A 280 -12.99 -18.96 14.93
N ARG A 281 -11.86 -18.50 14.35
CA ARG A 281 -10.54 -18.53 14.99
C ARG A 281 -9.77 -17.23 14.80
N SER A 282 -8.73 -17.07 15.62
CA SER A 282 -7.77 -15.97 15.53
C SER A 282 -6.39 -16.49 15.18
N TYR A 283 -5.62 -15.68 14.45
CA TYR A 283 -4.32 -16.05 13.89
C TYR A 283 -3.31 -14.93 14.03
N ILE A 284 -2.07 -15.27 14.40
CA ILE A 284 -0.92 -14.36 14.37
C ILE A 284 -0.07 -14.68 13.13
N LEU A 285 0.17 -13.67 12.30
CA LEU A 285 1.11 -13.72 11.20
C LEU A 285 2.32 -12.83 11.54
N ASP A 286 3.47 -13.46 11.80
CA ASP A 286 4.76 -12.80 12.01
C ASP A 286 5.54 -12.73 10.69
N CYS A 287 5.76 -11.52 10.20
CA CYS A 287 6.51 -11.20 8.98
C CYS A 287 7.91 -10.62 9.29
N GLY A 288 8.37 -10.67 10.53
CA GLY A 288 9.66 -10.13 10.97
C GLY A 288 9.57 -8.69 11.44
N ALA A 289 9.34 -7.75 10.52
CA ALA A 289 9.21 -6.31 10.83
C ALA A 289 7.77 -5.93 11.23
N GLU A 290 6.79 -6.73 10.81
CA GLU A 290 5.37 -6.50 11.05
C GLU A 290 4.71 -7.77 11.59
N ILE A 291 3.78 -7.60 12.53
CA ILE A 291 2.99 -8.67 13.11
C ILE A 291 1.51 -8.33 12.93
N PHE A 292 0.74 -9.29 12.41
CA PHE A 292 -0.70 -9.14 12.22
C PHE A 292 -1.46 -10.11 13.11
N LEU A 293 -2.46 -9.62 13.85
CA LEU A 293 -3.48 -10.45 14.48
C LEU A 293 -4.75 -10.38 13.64
N TRP A 294 -5.09 -11.47 12.95
CA TRP A 294 -6.34 -11.61 12.23
C TRP A 294 -7.35 -12.34 13.11
N ILE A 295 -8.53 -11.75 13.30
CA ILE A 295 -9.59 -12.27 14.15
C ILE A 295 -10.79 -12.62 13.26
N GLY A 296 -11.21 -13.88 13.28
CA GLY A 296 -12.37 -14.33 12.51
C GLY A 296 -13.67 -13.64 12.97
N MET A 297 -14.57 -13.35 12.04
CA MET A 297 -15.80 -12.57 12.32
C MET A 297 -16.73 -13.26 13.34
N THR A 298 -16.70 -14.59 13.44
CA THR A 298 -17.58 -15.37 14.33
C THR A 298 -16.96 -15.66 15.70
N THR A 299 -15.79 -15.09 16.02
CA THR A 299 -15.15 -15.24 17.33
C THR A 299 -15.87 -14.45 18.43
N LEU A 300 -15.93 -14.99 19.64
CA LEU A 300 -16.55 -14.32 20.79
C LEU A 300 -15.65 -13.19 21.32
N VAL A 301 -16.24 -12.13 21.88
CA VAL A 301 -15.47 -11.00 22.45
C VAL A 301 -14.46 -11.45 23.52
N SER A 302 -14.79 -12.46 24.33
CA SER A 302 -13.87 -13.06 25.31
C SER A 302 -12.67 -13.75 24.66
N GLU A 303 -12.87 -14.35 23.49
CA GLU A 303 -11.80 -14.97 22.69
C GLU A 303 -10.96 -13.92 21.97
N LYS A 304 -11.56 -12.80 21.55
CA LYS A 304 -10.83 -11.63 21.03
C LYS A 304 -9.88 -11.06 22.06
N LYS A 305 -10.35 -10.85 23.31
CA LYS A 305 -9.49 -10.42 24.44
C LYS A 305 -8.35 -11.42 24.69
N THR A 306 -8.67 -12.71 24.75
CA THR A 306 -7.66 -13.78 24.90
C THR A 306 -6.62 -13.77 23.75
N SER A 307 -7.06 -13.48 22.52
CA SER A 307 -6.20 -13.39 21.33
C SER A 307 -5.28 -12.17 21.39
N ALA A 308 -5.80 -11.02 21.84
CA ALA A 308 -5.02 -9.82 22.07
C ALA A 308 -3.99 -10.00 23.19
N THR A 309 -4.35 -10.68 24.29
CA THR A 309 -3.38 -11.06 25.33
C THR A 309 -2.27 -11.96 24.79
N ALA A 310 -2.61 -12.98 24.00
CA ALA A 310 -1.61 -13.87 23.39
C ALA A 310 -0.67 -13.12 22.43
N LEU A 311 -1.17 -12.09 21.75
CA LEU A 311 -0.37 -11.20 20.92
C LEU A 311 0.62 -10.37 21.76
N GLU A 312 0.17 -9.75 22.87
CA GLU A 312 1.06 -8.99 23.75
C GLU A 312 2.17 -9.87 24.34
N GLU A 313 1.84 -11.09 24.79
CA GLU A 313 2.84 -12.06 25.26
C GLU A 313 3.83 -12.44 24.17
N TYR A 314 3.33 -12.68 22.95
CA TYR A 314 4.18 -13.03 21.82
C TYR A 314 5.16 -11.91 21.48
N VAL A 315 4.68 -10.67 21.42
CA VAL A 315 5.49 -9.48 21.16
C VAL A 315 6.54 -9.30 22.26
N HIS A 316 6.15 -9.45 23.54
CA HIS A 316 7.06 -9.37 24.68
C HIS A 316 8.17 -10.43 24.61
N LEU A 317 7.80 -11.69 24.34
CA LEU A 317 8.74 -12.83 24.27
C LEU A 317 9.73 -12.74 23.10
N GLN A 318 9.35 -12.10 21.99
CA GLN A 318 10.28 -11.96 20.87
C GLN A 318 11.46 -11.04 21.24
N GLY A 319 11.32 -10.12 22.20
CA GLY A 319 12.43 -9.29 22.72
C GLY A 319 13.18 -8.50 21.63
N ARG A 320 12.55 -8.28 20.47
CA ARG A 320 13.19 -7.69 19.30
C ARG A 320 13.06 -6.17 19.35
N SER A 321 14.20 -5.49 19.26
CA SER A 321 14.31 -4.05 18.95
C SER A 321 13.74 -3.65 17.58
N SER A 322 13.12 -4.58 16.83
CA SER A 322 12.74 -4.42 15.41
C SER A 322 11.31 -4.88 15.07
N ILE A 323 10.44 -5.12 16.06
CA ILE A 323 9.00 -5.29 15.79
C ILE A 323 8.41 -3.88 15.63
N GLY A 324 8.44 -3.38 14.40
CA GLY A 324 8.10 -2.00 14.12
C GLY A 324 6.59 -1.73 14.10
N ARG A 325 5.76 -2.71 13.69
CA ARG A 325 4.31 -2.52 13.58
C ARG A 325 3.51 -3.76 13.95
N THR A 326 2.56 -3.57 14.86
CA THR A 326 1.57 -4.60 15.21
C THR A 326 0.17 -4.10 14.88
N VAL A 327 -0.55 -4.84 14.05
CA VAL A 327 -1.88 -4.48 13.55
C VAL A 327 -2.87 -5.61 13.86
N ILE A 328 -4.01 -5.25 14.43
CA ILE A 328 -5.10 -6.17 14.75
C ILE A 328 -6.27 -5.85 13.83
N MET A 329 -6.85 -6.86 13.20
CA MET A 329 -7.95 -6.70 12.26
C MET A 329 -8.97 -7.82 12.41
N THR A 330 -10.25 -7.47 12.18
CA THR A 330 -11.33 -8.45 12.06
C THR A 330 -11.50 -8.85 10.58
N GLU A 331 -11.87 -10.10 10.34
CA GLU A 331 -12.23 -10.63 9.02
C GLU A 331 -13.13 -9.66 8.22
N GLY A 332 -12.82 -9.47 6.94
CA GLY A 332 -13.52 -8.55 6.04
C GLY A 332 -12.99 -7.11 6.05
N HIS A 333 -12.18 -6.74 7.05
CA HIS A 333 -11.58 -5.41 7.20
C HIS A 333 -10.06 -5.42 7.03
N GLU A 334 -9.51 -6.42 6.34
CA GLU A 334 -8.07 -6.59 6.21
C GLU A 334 -7.45 -5.49 5.34
N ILE A 335 -6.31 -4.98 5.79
CA ILE A 335 -5.53 -3.97 5.07
C ILE A 335 -4.75 -4.58 3.91
N ALA A 336 -4.36 -3.74 2.94
CA ALA A 336 -3.65 -4.18 1.75
C ALA A 336 -2.35 -4.94 2.08
N ASP A 337 -1.57 -4.43 3.04
CA ASP A 337 -0.28 -5.01 3.43
C ASP A 337 -0.44 -6.46 3.92
N PHE A 338 -1.44 -6.73 4.76
CA PHE A 338 -1.78 -8.09 5.18
C PHE A 338 -2.08 -9.01 4.00
N LYS A 339 -2.93 -8.54 3.07
CA LYS A 339 -3.37 -9.33 1.90
C LYS A 339 -2.22 -9.70 0.97
N LEU A 340 -1.20 -8.83 0.85
CA LEU A 340 -0.01 -9.06 0.03
C LEU A 340 0.83 -10.25 0.52
N HIS A 341 0.64 -10.71 1.76
CA HIS A 341 1.36 -11.88 2.26
C HIS A 341 0.78 -13.21 1.77
N PHE A 342 -0.41 -13.22 1.17
CA PHE A 342 -1.11 -14.40 0.66
C PHE A 342 -0.97 -14.50 -0.87
N GLN A 343 -0.86 -15.72 -1.41
CA GLN A 343 -0.71 -15.92 -2.85
C GLN A 343 -1.91 -15.42 -3.65
N HIS A 344 -3.10 -15.75 -3.15
CA HIS A 344 -4.38 -15.42 -3.77
C HIS A 344 -5.28 -14.86 -2.67
N TRP A 345 -5.46 -13.54 -2.68
CA TRP A 345 -6.51 -12.93 -1.89
C TRP A 345 -7.73 -12.74 -2.80
N PRO A 346 -8.90 -13.34 -2.51
CA PRO A 346 -10.07 -13.13 -3.33
C PRO A 346 -10.35 -11.63 -3.36
N LYS A 347 -10.44 -11.05 -4.57
CA LYS A 347 -11.01 -9.71 -4.70
C LYS A 347 -12.39 -9.84 -4.09
N ASN A 348 -12.64 -9.13 -2.99
CA ASN A 348 -13.99 -9.01 -2.45
C ASN A 348 -14.84 -8.59 -3.65
N VAL A 349 -15.64 -9.52 -4.15
CA VAL A 349 -16.80 -9.18 -4.94
C VAL A 349 -17.63 -8.44 -3.91
N VAL A 350 -17.41 -7.13 -3.76
CA VAL A 350 -18.43 -6.24 -3.21
C VAL A 350 -19.63 -6.65 -4.01
N GLN A 351 -20.50 -7.39 -3.35
CA GLN A 351 -21.41 -8.26 -4.05
C GLN A 351 -22.15 -7.37 -5.02
N LYS A 352 -22.18 -7.74 -6.30
CA LYS A 352 -23.01 -7.09 -7.33
C LYS A 352 -24.46 -6.90 -6.86
N LEU A 353 -24.87 -7.39 -5.69
CA LEU A 353 -26.05 -6.97 -4.93
C LEU A 353 -26.14 -5.45 -4.72
N TYR A 354 -25.05 -4.71 -4.49
CA TYR A 354 -25.15 -3.25 -4.35
C TYR A 354 -25.45 -2.59 -5.70
N GLU A 355 -24.82 -3.05 -6.80
CA GLU A 355 -25.07 -2.58 -8.17
C GLU A 355 -26.44 -3.02 -8.71
N ALA A 356 -26.78 -4.30 -8.61
CA ALA A 356 -28.08 -4.87 -8.97
C ALA A 356 -29.21 -4.34 -8.07
N GLY A 357 -28.91 -4.01 -6.81
CA GLY A 357 -29.81 -3.30 -5.90
C GLY A 357 -30.02 -1.86 -6.32
N ARG A 358 -28.95 -1.16 -6.74
CA ARG A 358 -28.99 0.22 -7.26
C ARG A 358 -29.81 0.30 -8.54
N GLU A 359 -29.64 -0.63 -9.48
CA GLU A 359 -30.42 -0.71 -10.72
C GLU A 359 -31.89 -1.03 -10.45
N LYS A 360 -32.18 -1.99 -9.56
CA LYS A 360 -33.56 -2.30 -9.16
C LYS A 360 -34.23 -1.13 -8.44
N VAL A 361 -33.52 -0.43 -7.57
CA VAL A 361 -34.02 0.74 -6.86
C VAL A 361 -34.23 1.90 -7.84
N ALA A 362 -33.28 2.20 -8.72
CA ALA A 362 -33.43 3.22 -9.75
C ALA A 362 -34.60 2.93 -10.72
N ALA A 363 -34.80 1.66 -11.09
CA ALA A 363 -35.95 1.23 -11.87
C ALA A 363 -37.28 1.42 -11.12
N ILE A 364 -37.35 1.08 -9.82
CA ILE A 364 -38.53 1.30 -8.97
C ILE A 364 -38.87 2.80 -8.89
N PHE A 365 -37.88 3.67 -8.69
CA PHE A 365 -38.10 5.12 -8.63
C PHE A 365 -38.52 5.73 -9.97
N LYS A 366 -37.96 5.26 -11.10
CA LYS A 366 -38.44 5.62 -12.46
C LYS A 366 -39.88 5.17 -12.71
N HIS A 367 -40.24 3.96 -12.29
CA HIS A 367 -41.63 3.46 -12.40
C HIS A 367 -42.63 4.21 -11.52
N GLN A 368 -42.17 4.86 -10.44
CA GLN A 368 -42.98 5.72 -9.57
C GLN A 368 -43.01 7.18 -10.00
N GLY A 369 -42.43 7.53 -11.17
CA GLY A 369 -42.48 8.88 -11.74
C GLY A 369 -41.48 9.88 -11.16
N TYR A 370 -40.49 9.40 -10.40
CA TYR A 370 -39.38 10.24 -9.95
C TYR A 370 -38.28 10.30 -11.01
N ASP A 371 -37.84 11.50 -11.34
CA ASP A 371 -36.70 11.71 -12.25
C ASP A 371 -35.40 11.39 -11.50
N VAL A 372 -34.88 10.19 -11.74
CA VAL A 372 -33.62 9.74 -11.13
C VAL A 372 -32.49 10.17 -12.06
N ALA A 373 -31.81 11.27 -11.72
CA ALA A 373 -30.53 11.57 -12.32
C ALA A 373 -29.57 10.42 -12.03
N GLU A 374 -29.05 9.77 -13.07
CA GLU A 374 -27.95 8.82 -12.92
C GLU A 374 -26.80 9.56 -12.22
N ILE A 375 -26.46 9.10 -11.02
CA ILE A 375 -25.27 9.59 -10.33
C ILE A 375 -24.12 9.32 -11.31
N PRO A 376 -23.38 10.36 -11.75
CA PRO A 376 -22.29 10.16 -12.69
C PRO A 376 -21.41 9.03 -12.15
N ASP A 377 -21.11 8.04 -13.00
CA ASP A 377 -20.06 7.09 -12.67
C ASP A 377 -18.86 7.92 -12.22
N ASP A 378 -18.39 7.68 -11.00
CA ASP A 378 -17.17 8.29 -10.45
C ASP A 378 -15.98 7.62 -11.16
N ASN A 379 -15.99 7.69 -12.50
CA ASN A 379 -14.93 7.23 -13.34
C ASN A 379 -13.77 8.17 -13.05
N PRO A 380 -12.67 7.68 -12.44
CA PRO A 380 -11.50 8.51 -12.23
C PRO A 380 -11.15 9.15 -13.57
N ARG A 381 -10.91 10.47 -13.54
CA ARG A 381 -10.47 11.22 -14.72
C ARG A 381 -9.35 10.43 -15.39
N PRO A 382 -9.35 10.30 -16.73
CA PRO A 382 -8.29 9.58 -17.42
C PRO A 382 -6.93 10.12 -16.95
N LEU A 383 -6.04 9.25 -16.46
CA LEU A 383 -4.71 9.68 -16.01
C LEU A 383 -3.84 10.19 -17.16
N ILE A 384 -4.20 9.86 -18.40
CA ILE A 384 -3.52 10.25 -19.63
C ILE A 384 -4.54 10.61 -20.70
N SER A 385 -4.16 11.52 -21.59
CA SER A 385 -4.98 11.89 -22.74
C SER A 385 -5.13 10.70 -23.70
N SER A 386 -6.36 10.46 -24.17
CA SER A 386 -6.71 9.35 -25.08
C SER A 386 -6.34 9.59 -26.55
N ASN A 387 -5.76 10.75 -26.87
CA ASN A 387 -5.36 11.16 -28.23
C ASN A 387 -3.87 10.89 -28.55
N GLY A 388 -3.18 10.08 -27.76
CA GLY A 388 -1.77 9.77 -27.96
C GLY A 388 -1.48 8.77 -29.08
N CYS A 389 -0.19 8.65 -29.42
CA CYS A 389 0.37 7.76 -30.44
C CYS A 389 1.03 6.55 -29.77
N LEU A 390 0.56 5.35 -30.14
CA LEU A 390 1.11 4.07 -29.71
C LEU A 390 2.20 3.60 -30.69
N LYS A 391 3.29 3.06 -30.14
CA LYS A 391 4.30 2.27 -30.86
C LYS A 391 4.71 1.08 -30.01
N VAL A 392 4.88 -0.08 -30.62
CA VAL A 392 5.26 -1.32 -29.92
C VAL A 392 6.42 -1.98 -30.65
N TRP A 393 7.46 -2.35 -29.90
CA TRP A 393 8.63 -3.06 -30.40
C TRP A 393 8.69 -4.46 -29.78
N LEU A 394 8.92 -5.47 -30.61
CA LEU A 394 9.30 -6.81 -30.16
C LEU A 394 10.79 -6.82 -29.82
N VAL A 395 11.14 -7.38 -28.66
CA VAL A 395 12.53 -7.62 -28.26
C VAL A 395 12.91 -9.07 -28.58
N ASP A 396 14.04 -9.25 -29.26
CA ASP A 396 14.58 -10.58 -29.59
C ASP A 396 16.11 -10.52 -29.59
N ARG A 397 16.74 -11.24 -28.65
CA ARG A 397 18.21 -11.35 -28.50
C ARG A 397 18.92 -9.99 -28.49
N GLY A 398 18.42 -9.05 -27.69
CA GLY A 398 19.01 -7.72 -27.53
C GLY A 398 18.76 -6.76 -28.70
N CYS A 399 17.95 -7.14 -29.69
CA CYS A 399 17.51 -6.28 -30.77
C CYS A 399 16.03 -5.90 -30.61
N VAL A 400 15.65 -4.74 -31.14
CA VAL A 400 14.27 -4.23 -31.13
C VAL A 400 13.72 -4.15 -32.55
N THR A 401 12.51 -4.65 -32.77
CA THR A 401 11.82 -4.57 -34.07
C THR A 401 10.49 -3.86 -33.89
N LEU A 402 10.30 -2.70 -34.55
CA LEU A 402 9.04 -1.97 -34.53
C LEU A 402 7.96 -2.77 -35.27
N LEU A 403 6.84 -3.02 -34.60
CA LEU A 403 5.68 -3.70 -35.18
C LEU A 403 4.87 -2.76 -36.08
N CYS A 404 4.27 -3.30 -37.15
CA CYS A 404 3.33 -2.55 -37.97
C CYS A 404 2.04 -2.26 -37.21
N THR A 405 1.27 -1.27 -37.66
CA THR A 405 0.09 -0.76 -36.93
C THR A 405 -0.94 -1.86 -36.61
N GLU A 406 -1.08 -2.86 -37.48
CA GLU A 406 -2.00 -3.99 -37.30
C GLU A 406 -1.51 -4.99 -36.23
N GLU A 407 -0.20 -5.08 -36.03
CA GLU A 407 0.44 -6.02 -35.08
C GLU A 407 0.68 -5.40 -33.70
N GLN A 408 0.63 -4.07 -33.57
CA GLN A 408 0.89 -3.39 -32.29
C GLN A 408 -0.12 -3.73 -31.19
N GLU A 409 -1.33 -4.14 -31.55
CA GLU A 409 -2.37 -4.59 -30.61
C GLU A 409 -2.28 -6.11 -30.32
N GLN A 410 -1.23 -6.78 -30.77
CA GLN A 410 -1.05 -8.24 -30.68
C GLN A 410 0.23 -8.57 -29.91
N LEU A 411 0.07 -9.13 -28.72
CA LEU A 411 1.18 -9.55 -27.87
C LEU A 411 1.19 -11.07 -27.75
N TYR A 412 2.37 -11.63 -27.54
CA TYR A 412 2.57 -13.08 -27.37
C TYR A 412 3.17 -13.36 -26.01
N ASN A 413 2.59 -14.31 -25.27
CA ASN A 413 3.02 -14.64 -23.90
C ASN A 413 4.45 -15.18 -23.79
N GLY A 414 5.05 -15.62 -24.89
CA GLY A 414 6.43 -16.07 -24.98
C GLY A 414 7.46 -14.98 -25.26
N ASP A 415 7.02 -13.74 -25.50
CA ASP A 415 7.90 -12.64 -25.94
C ASP A 415 7.92 -11.47 -24.94
N CYS A 416 8.90 -10.58 -25.14
CA CYS A 416 8.97 -9.30 -24.44
C CYS A 416 8.75 -8.15 -25.43
N TYR A 417 8.07 -7.10 -24.97
CA TYR A 417 7.74 -5.94 -25.80
C TYR A 417 8.09 -4.64 -25.07
N ILE A 418 8.56 -3.65 -25.84
CA ILE A 418 8.66 -2.26 -25.39
C ILE A 418 7.47 -1.53 -26.00
N ILE A 419 6.71 -0.81 -25.19
CA ILE A 419 5.52 -0.07 -25.60
C ILE A 419 5.76 1.39 -25.29
N GLN A 420 5.68 2.25 -26.30
CA GLN A 420 5.74 3.69 -26.15
C GLN A 420 4.37 4.29 -26.46
N TYR A 421 3.84 5.07 -25.52
CA TYR A 421 2.66 5.90 -25.73
C TYR A 421 3.03 7.37 -25.56
N SER A 422 2.90 8.15 -26.64
CA SER A 422 3.27 9.58 -26.65
C SER A 422 2.03 10.44 -26.75
N TYR A 423 1.87 11.40 -25.84
CA TYR A 423 0.72 12.31 -25.83
C TYR A 423 1.14 13.71 -25.38
N ALA A 424 0.35 14.72 -25.75
CA ALA A 424 0.57 16.11 -25.35
C ALA A 424 -0.55 16.56 -24.42
N GLU A 425 -0.18 17.17 -23.30
CA GLU A 425 -1.11 17.71 -22.31
C GLU A 425 -0.55 19.03 -21.75
N ASP A 426 -1.39 20.06 -21.65
CA ASP A 426 -1.01 21.41 -21.20
C ASP A 426 0.23 22.00 -21.90
N GLY A 427 0.37 21.72 -23.20
CA GLY A 427 1.51 22.19 -24.01
C GLY A 427 2.85 21.50 -23.70
N LYS A 428 2.83 20.36 -22.99
CA LYS A 428 4.00 19.54 -22.70
C LYS A 428 3.86 18.16 -23.33
N ASP A 429 4.97 17.65 -23.86
CA ASP A 429 5.05 16.30 -24.43
C ASP A 429 5.41 15.28 -23.33
N TYR A 430 4.59 14.23 -23.24
CA TYR A 430 4.74 13.12 -22.31
C TYR A 430 4.93 11.82 -23.08
N HIS A 431 5.81 10.97 -22.56
CA HIS A 431 6.10 9.66 -23.13
C HIS A 431 6.04 8.59 -22.04
N LEU A 432 5.13 7.64 -22.21
CA LEU A 432 5.03 6.47 -21.35
C LEU A 432 5.73 5.29 -22.03
N PHE A 433 6.71 4.72 -21.36
CA PHE A 433 7.44 3.53 -21.79
C PHE A 433 7.10 2.36 -20.87
N LEU A 434 6.55 1.28 -21.42
CA LEU A 434 6.21 0.07 -20.69
C LEU A 434 6.97 -1.12 -21.27
N ALA A 435 7.77 -1.79 -20.44
CA ALA A 435 8.35 -3.09 -20.75
C ALA A 435 7.34 -4.16 -20.35
N TRP A 436 6.65 -4.75 -21.33
CA TRP A 436 5.72 -5.85 -21.10
C TRP A 436 6.42 -7.19 -21.26
N PHE A 437 6.24 -8.06 -20.28
CA PHE A 437 6.82 -9.39 -20.25
C PHE A 437 5.73 -10.45 -20.29
N GLY A 438 5.74 -11.25 -21.35
CA GLY A 438 4.89 -12.43 -21.41
C GLY A 438 5.26 -13.43 -20.33
N GLN A 439 4.27 -14.18 -19.85
CA GLN A 439 4.42 -15.16 -18.77
C GLN A 439 5.53 -16.19 -19.06
N ASP A 440 5.63 -16.62 -20.33
CA ASP A 440 6.55 -17.64 -20.83
C ASP A 440 7.80 -17.05 -21.50
N SER A 441 8.00 -15.73 -21.38
CA SER A 441 9.13 -15.04 -22.00
C SER A 441 10.48 -15.39 -21.36
N VAL A 442 11.52 -15.33 -22.20
CA VAL A 442 12.88 -15.78 -21.90
C VAL A 442 13.63 -14.74 -21.07
N GLN A 443 14.40 -15.17 -20.08
CA GLN A 443 15.06 -14.29 -19.10
C GLN A 443 16.04 -13.30 -19.76
N GLU A 444 16.77 -13.76 -20.77
CA GLU A 444 17.71 -12.93 -21.54
C GLU A 444 16.99 -11.75 -22.21
N ASP A 445 15.84 -12.01 -22.84
CA ASP A 445 15.03 -10.96 -23.47
C ASP A 445 14.39 -10.04 -22.44
N ARG A 446 13.97 -10.53 -21.27
CA ARG A 446 13.46 -9.69 -20.18
C ARG A 446 14.50 -8.66 -19.73
N VAL A 447 15.73 -9.11 -19.48
CA VAL A 447 16.84 -8.23 -19.09
C VAL A 447 17.17 -7.24 -20.21
N ALA A 448 17.25 -7.70 -21.45
CA ALA A 448 17.51 -6.85 -22.60
C ALA A 448 16.44 -5.77 -22.77
N THR A 449 15.16 -6.14 -22.62
CA THR A 449 14.01 -5.22 -22.75
C THR A 449 14.10 -4.05 -21.78
N VAL A 450 14.46 -4.31 -20.51
CA VAL A 450 14.62 -3.24 -19.50
C VAL A 450 15.74 -2.28 -19.91
N SER A 451 16.90 -2.81 -20.29
CA SER A 451 18.05 -2.01 -20.70
C SER A 451 17.74 -1.15 -21.94
N LEU A 452 17.16 -1.77 -22.98
CA LEU A 452 16.78 -1.12 -24.22
C LEU A 452 15.70 -0.04 -24.00
N MET A 453 14.69 -0.33 -23.17
CA MET A 453 13.65 0.64 -22.84
C MET A 453 14.23 1.87 -22.14
N SER A 454 15.13 1.69 -21.16
CA SER A 454 15.77 2.82 -20.48
C SER A 454 16.57 3.68 -21.47
N SER A 455 17.36 3.05 -22.35
CA SER A 455 18.09 3.78 -23.39
C SER A 455 17.17 4.53 -24.37
N MET A 456 16.00 3.97 -24.71
CA MET A 456 14.99 4.65 -25.51
C MET A 456 14.39 5.84 -24.76
N ALA A 457 14.03 5.67 -23.50
CA ALA A 457 13.46 6.71 -22.67
C ALA A 457 14.41 7.90 -22.50
N ASP A 458 15.70 7.65 -22.27
CA ASP A 458 16.74 8.67 -22.14
C ASP A 458 16.97 9.47 -23.43
N SER A 459 16.69 8.86 -24.59
CA SER A 459 16.89 9.48 -25.90
C SER A 459 15.76 10.43 -26.32
N VAL A 460 14.60 10.36 -25.66
CA VAL A 460 13.42 11.13 -26.04
C VAL A 460 13.38 12.47 -25.32
N LYS A 461 13.06 13.53 -26.07
CA LYS A 461 12.82 14.87 -25.51
C LYS A 461 11.42 14.91 -24.89
N GLY A 462 11.31 15.36 -23.65
CA GLY A 462 10.02 15.47 -22.95
C GLY A 462 10.07 14.80 -21.59
N ARG A 463 8.89 14.55 -21.01
CA ARG A 463 8.78 13.85 -19.72
C ARG A 463 8.53 12.36 -19.98
N ALA A 464 9.56 11.55 -19.76
CA ALA A 464 9.45 10.10 -19.87
C ALA A 464 9.08 9.46 -18.52
N VAL A 465 8.12 8.54 -18.54
CA VAL A 465 7.81 7.64 -17.42
C VAL A 465 8.07 6.22 -17.89
N VAL A 466 8.84 5.45 -17.12
CA VAL A 466 9.16 4.05 -17.42
C VAL A 466 8.44 3.12 -16.44
N GLY A 467 7.98 1.97 -16.93
CA GLY A 467 7.28 0.98 -16.12
C GLY A 467 7.53 -0.44 -16.61
N GLN A 468 7.47 -1.40 -15.70
CA GLN A 468 7.53 -2.83 -16.00
C GLN A 468 6.15 -3.44 -15.80
N VAL A 469 5.73 -4.26 -16.76
CA VAL A 469 4.39 -4.86 -16.78
C VAL A 469 4.52 -6.36 -17.01
N LEU A 470 3.98 -7.15 -16.09
CA LEU A 470 3.92 -8.60 -16.23
C LEU A 470 2.54 -9.00 -16.78
N GLU A 471 2.51 -9.99 -17.66
CA GLU A 471 1.26 -10.58 -18.13
C GLU A 471 0.34 -10.98 -16.97
N GLY A 472 -0.93 -10.59 -17.05
CA GLY A 472 -1.94 -10.84 -16.02
C GLY A 472 -1.89 -9.88 -14.82
N ARG A 473 -0.87 -9.02 -14.73
CA ARG A 473 -0.74 -7.96 -13.73
C ARG A 473 -0.65 -6.57 -14.37
N GLU A 474 -1.33 -6.38 -15.50
CA GLU A 474 -1.31 -5.11 -16.20
C GLU A 474 -2.08 -4.01 -15.42
N PRO A 475 -1.49 -2.81 -15.23
CA PRO A 475 -2.18 -1.70 -14.58
C PRO A 475 -3.30 -1.14 -15.47
N GLU A 476 -4.28 -0.45 -14.89
CA GLU A 476 -5.38 0.16 -15.67
C GLU A 476 -4.87 1.08 -16.79
N LEU A 477 -3.77 1.79 -16.54
CA LEU A 477 -3.12 2.65 -17.51
C LEU A 477 -2.67 1.92 -18.78
N PHE A 478 -2.21 0.67 -18.65
CA PHE A 478 -1.82 -0.16 -19.79
C PHE A 478 -3.02 -0.39 -20.72
N PHE A 479 -4.19 -0.65 -20.16
CA PHE A 479 -5.43 -0.83 -20.90
C PHE A 479 -5.98 0.47 -21.49
N LEU A 480 -5.66 1.64 -20.94
CA LEU A 480 -6.00 2.92 -21.58
C LEU A 480 -5.17 3.18 -22.84
N VAL A 481 -3.91 2.74 -22.82
CA VAL A 481 -3.01 2.83 -23.98
C VAL A 481 -3.49 1.91 -25.11
N PHE A 482 -3.97 0.72 -24.77
CA PHE A 482 -4.53 -0.25 -25.71
C PHE A 482 -6.06 -0.22 -25.76
N LYS A 483 -6.65 0.45 -26.76
CA LYS A 483 -8.11 0.43 -26.98
C LYS A 483 -8.65 -1.00 -27.15
N SER A 484 -7.85 -1.86 -27.78
CA SER A 484 -8.06 -3.30 -27.70
C SER A 484 -6.74 -4.04 -27.75
N LEU A 485 -6.72 -5.21 -27.13
CA LEU A 485 -5.51 -6.03 -27.02
C LEU A 485 -5.82 -7.50 -27.26
N ILE A 486 -4.99 -8.17 -28.04
CA ILE A 486 -5.05 -9.62 -28.25
C ILE A 486 -3.76 -10.22 -27.72
N ILE A 487 -3.87 -11.14 -26.75
CA ILE A 487 -2.74 -11.87 -26.18
C ILE A 487 -2.80 -13.30 -26.70
N PHE A 488 -1.82 -13.68 -27.52
CA PHE A 488 -1.64 -15.01 -28.07
C PHE A 488 -0.74 -15.87 -27.18
N LYS A 489 -0.94 -17.18 -27.27
CA LYS A 489 0.00 -18.17 -26.73
C LYS A 489 1.16 -18.40 -27.68
N GLY A 490 2.32 -18.74 -27.13
CA GLY A 490 3.55 -18.93 -27.89
C GLY A 490 4.37 -17.65 -27.99
N GLY A 491 5.32 -17.60 -28.92
CA GLY A 491 6.21 -16.46 -29.11
C GLY A 491 6.78 -16.41 -30.52
N ARG A 492 6.97 -15.20 -31.01
CA ARG A 492 7.56 -14.86 -32.31
C ARG A 492 9.07 -14.78 -32.23
N SER A 493 9.63 -14.37 -31.09
CA SER A 493 11.06 -14.20 -30.88
C SER A 493 11.81 -15.51 -31.14
N THR A 494 12.99 -15.38 -31.72
CA THR A 494 13.87 -16.52 -31.96
C THR A 494 14.46 -17.05 -30.65
N ALA A 495 14.66 -16.19 -29.65
CA ALA A 495 15.01 -16.61 -28.30
C ALA A 495 13.95 -17.55 -27.69
N TYR A 496 12.67 -17.17 -27.73
CA TYR A 496 11.58 -18.03 -27.26
C TYR A 496 11.54 -19.37 -28.01
N LYS A 497 11.57 -19.34 -29.35
CA LYS A 497 11.55 -20.56 -30.17
C LYS A 497 12.69 -21.51 -29.83
N ASN A 498 13.90 -20.97 -29.61
CA ASN A 498 15.05 -21.77 -29.19
C ASN A 498 14.88 -22.35 -27.77
N SER A 499 14.31 -21.59 -26.84
CA SER A 499 14.04 -22.05 -25.47
C SER A 499 13.05 -23.21 -25.42
N ILE A 500 12.04 -23.20 -26.30
CA ILE A 500 11.05 -24.30 -26.43
C ILE A 500 11.70 -25.53 -27.07
N LEU A 501 12.56 -25.36 -28.08
CA LEU A 501 13.28 -26.48 -28.70
C LEU A 501 14.20 -27.24 -27.72
N GLN A 502 14.71 -26.55 -26.70
CA GLN A 502 15.53 -27.17 -25.64
C GLN A 502 14.70 -27.89 -24.58
N LYS A 503 13.41 -27.54 -24.42
CA LYS A 503 12.48 -28.20 -23.51
C LYS A 503 11.86 -29.42 -24.21
N SER A 504 12.14 -30.61 -23.72
CA SER A 504 11.82 -31.92 -24.33
C SER A 504 10.31 -32.30 -24.45
N ASN A 505 9.38 -31.35 -24.35
CA ASN A 505 7.94 -31.57 -24.55
C ASN A 505 7.47 -30.92 -25.86
N ARG A 506 7.24 -31.73 -26.89
CA ARG A 506 6.83 -31.32 -28.25
C ARG A 506 5.36 -30.87 -28.37
N THR A 507 4.68 -30.48 -27.30
CA THR A 507 3.21 -30.35 -27.32
C THR A 507 2.67 -28.93 -27.52
N GLU A 508 3.50 -27.89 -27.45
CA GLU A 508 3.02 -26.48 -27.42
C GLU A 508 3.72 -25.54 -28.41
N LEU A 509 4.11 -26.03 -29.59
CA LEU A 509 4.46 -25.14 -30.69
C LEU A 509 3.17 -24.54 -31.26
N TYR A 510 2.96 -23.24 -31.04
CA TYR A 510 1.92 -22.45 -31.69
C TYR A 510 1.90 -22.73 -33.20
N GLN A 511 0.89 -23.46 -33.67
CA GLN A 511 0.57 -23.57 -35.08
C GLN A 511 -0.38 -22.44 -35.43
N LYS A 512 0.08 -21.53 -36.30
CA LYS A 512 -0.72 -20.42 -36.82
C LYS A 512 -2.02 -20.88 -37.51
N ASP A 513 -2.08 -22.16 -37.90
CA ASP A 513 -3.17 -22.77 -38.66
C ASP A 513 -4.07 -23.71 -37.82
N GLY A 514 -3.92 -23.73 -36.49
CA GLY A 514 -4.74 -24.54 -35.58
C GLY A 514 -5.89 -23.77 -34.95
N ALA A 515 -6.93 -24.48 -34.48
CA ALA A 515 -8.04 -23.87 -33.77
C ALA A 515 -7.58 -23.15 -32.48
N ALA A 516 -8.13 -21.96 -32.22
CA ALA A 516 -7.76 -21.11 -31.09
C ALA A 516 -8.98 -20.71 -30.27
N LEU A 517 -8.90 -20.85 -28.95
CA LEU A 517 -9.93 -20.42 -28.02
C LEU A 517 -9.47 -19.13 -27.32
N PHE A 518 -10.28 -18.07 -27.41
CA PHE A 518 -10.03 -16.78 -26.80
C PHE A 518 -11.05 -16.51 -25.70
N ARG A 519 -10.59 -16.13 -24.52
CA ARG A 519 -11.43 -15.54 -23.47
C ARG A 519 -11.50 -14.03 -23.68
N VAL A 520 -12.70 -13.49 -23.80
CA VAL A 520 -12.95 -12.05 -23.94
C VAL A 520 -13.36 -11.46 -22.61
N GLN A 521 -12.79 -10.31 -22.29
CA GLN A 521 -13.09 -9.56 -21.07
C GLN A 521 -12.79 -8.07 -21.30
N GLY A 522 -13.60 -7.20 -20.71
CA GLY A 522 -13.35 -5.77 -20.68
C GLY A 522 -13.14 -5.28 -19.26
N LEU A 523 -12.24 -4.32 -19.08
CA LEU A 523 -12.09 -3.60 -17.82
C LEU A 523 -13.02 -2.38 -17.78
N ARG A 524 -13.26 -1.77 -18.95
CA ARG A 524 -14.17 -0.65 -19.20
C ARG A 524 -14.85 -0.84 -20.56
N PRO A 525 -15.97 -0.15 -20.84
CA PRO A 525 -16.66 -0.24 -22.14
C PRO A 525 -15.77 0.11 -23.35
N ASP A 526 -14.71 0.88 -23.15
CA ASP A 526 -13.78 1.35 -24.18
C ASP A 526 -12.52 0.50 -24.35
N CYS A 527 -12.22 -0.42 -23.41
CA CYS A 527 -11.06 -1.30 -23.48
C CYS A 527 -11.47 -2.78 -23.47
N ILE A 528 -11.13 -3.49 -24.56
CA ILE A 528 -11.45 -4.91 -24.74
C ILE A 528 -10.16 -5.73 -24.88
N ARG A 529 -10.06 -6.85 -24.15
CA ARG A 529 -8.97 -7.81 -24.37
C ARG A 529 -9.47 -9.21 -24.70
N ALA A 530 -8.78 -9.86 -25.63
CA ALA A 530 -8.90 -11.28 -25.93
C ALA A 530 -7.63 -11.99 -25.49
N ILE A 531 -7.75 -13.02 -24.67
CA ILE A 531 -6.62 -13.83 -24.20
C ILE A 531 -6.79 -15.24 -24.72
N GLN A 532 -5.83 -15.72 -25.50
CA GLN A 532 -5.83 -17.10 -25.98
C GLN A 532 -5.59 -18.06 -24.80
N VAL A 533 -6.53 -18.99 -24.59
CA VAL A 533 -6.48 -20.02 -23.54
C VAL A 533 -6.19 -21.39 -24.16
N HIS A 534 -5.99 -22.42 -23.33
CA HIS A 534 -5.88 -23.78 -23.86
C HIS A 534 -7.19 -24.19 -24.53
N LEU A 535 -7.10 -24.88 -25.67
CA LEU A 535 -8.25 -25.44 -26.37
C LEU A 535 -8.75 -26.70 -25.62
N ALA A 536 -9.41 -26.47 -24.49
CA ALA A 536 -9.97 -27.52 -23.66
C ALA A 536 -11.26 -27.02 -23.00
N ALA A 537 -12.25 -27.91 -22.87
CA ALA A 537 -13.51 -27.58 -22.21
C ALA A 537 -13.31 -27.08 -20.75
N SER A 538 -12.27 -27.57 -20.07
CA SER A 538 -11.88 -27.13 -18.72
C SER A 538 -11.40 -25.67 -18.65
N SER A 539 -11.10 -25.02 -19.77
CA SER A 539 -10.72 -23.60 -19.83
C SER A 539 -11.93 -22.65 -19.85
N LEU A 540 -13.14 -23.18 -20.07
CA LEU A 540 -14.37 -22.39 -20.07
C LEU A 540 -14.80 -22.06 -18.64
N ASN A 541 -15.28 -20.84 -18.44
CA ASN A 541 -15.78 -20.36 -17.16
C ASN A 541 -17.08 -19.57 -17.39
N SER A 542 -18.15 -19.95 -16.69
CA SER A 542 -19.48 -19.34 -16.81
C SER A 542 -19.54 -17.83 -16.56
N SER A 543 -18.50 -17.23 -15.98
CA SER A 543 -18.39 -15.79 -15.73
C SER A 543 -17.86 -14.98 -16.91
N HIS A 544 -17.40 -15.63 -17.98
CA HIS A 544 -16.75 -14.97 -19.12
C HIS A 544 -17.36 -15.39 -20.45
N CYS A 545 -17.09 -14.61 -21.49
CA CYS A 545 -17.42 -14.96 -22.87
C CYS A 545 -16.18 -15.43 -23.62
N TYR A 546 -16.37 -16.31 -24.59
CA TYR A 546 -15.28 -16.91 -25.35
C TYR A 546 -15.56 -16.91 -26.85
N ILE A 547 -14.49 -16.84 -27.64
CA ILE A 547 -14.50 -16.98 -29.10
C ILE A 547 -13.62 -18.17 -29.45
N LEU A 548 -14.20 -19.20 -30.07
CA LEU A 548 -13.47 -20.32 -30.65
C LEU A 548 -13.34 -20.06 -32.15
N GLN A 549 -12.11 -19.91 -32.62
CA GLN A 549 -11.77 -19.82 -34.04
C GLN A 549 -11.27 -21.19 -34.50
N ASP A 550 -11.84 -21.71 -35.59
CA ASP A 550 -11.43 -22.95 -36.24
C ASP A 550 -11.42 -22.73 -37.76
N GLY A 551 -10.24 -22.52 -38.33
CA GLY A 551 -10.08 -22.07 -39.72
C GLY A 551 -10.83 -20.76 -39.98
N ALA A 552 -11.72 -20.76 -40.96
CA ALA A 552 -12.57 -19.62 -41.30
C ALA A 552 -13.85 -19.52 -40.45
N SER A 553 -14.12 -20.52 -39.60
CA SER A 553 -15.32 -20.55 -38.76
C SER A 553 -15.01 -19.97 -37.38
N PHE A 554 -15.99 -19.24 -36.83
CA PHE A 554 -15.91 -18.69 -35.49
C PHE A 554 -17.17 -19.03 -34.71
N PHE A 555 -17.00 -19.42 -33.45
CA PHE A 555 -18.07 -19.77 -32.54
C PHE A 555 -17.96 -18.93 -31.28
N THR A 556 -19.06 -18.34 -30.84
CA THR A 556 -19.14 -17.58 -29.60
C THR A 556 -19.76 -18.44 -28.51
N TRP A 557 -19.16 -18.46 -27.32
CA TRP A 557 -19.72 -19.08 -26.13
C TRP A 557 -20.01 -18.01 -25.08
N LEU A 558 -21.26 -17.93 -24.64
CA LEU A 558 -21.74 -16.99 -23.63
C LEU A 558 -21.83 -17.69 -22.28
N GLY A 559 -21.05 -17.24 -21.31
CA GLY A 559 -21.13 -17.76 -19.95
C GLY A 559 -22.46 -17.38 -19.29
N SER A 560 -23.08 -18.28 -18.53
CA SER A 560 -24.38 -18.03 -17.90
C SER A 560 -24.37 -16.93 -16.83
N LEU A 561 -23.19 -16.52 -16.35
CA LEU A 561 -22.98 -15.44 -15.39
C LEU A 561 -22.38 -14.18 -16.05
N SER A 562 -22.23 -14.18 -17.38
CA SER A 562 -21.77 -13.01 -18.13
C SER A 562 -22.89 -11.95 -18.24
N SER A 563 -22.49 -10.68 -18.29
CA SER A 563 -23.42 -9.55 -18.36
C SER A 563 -23.71 -9.13 -19.81
N PRO A 564 -24.80 -8.38 -20.07
CA PRO A 564 -25.08 -7.86 -21.41
C PRO A 564 -23.95 -6.99 -21.98
N SER A 565 -23.20 -6.28 -21.13
CA SER A 565 -22.02 -5.53 -21.56
C SER A 565 -20.89 -6.45 -22.03
N ASP A 566 -20.68 -7.60 -21.38
CA ASP A 566 -19.71 -8.60 -21.83
C ASP A 566 -20.04 -9.14 -23.23
N HIS A 567 -21.33 -9.23 -23.58
CA HIS A 567 -21.78 -9.67 -24.92
C HIS A 567 -21.45 -8.62 -25.99
N VAL A 568 -21.66 -7.35 -25.70
CA VAL A 568 -21.27 -6.25 -26.60
C VAL A 568 -19.76 -6.22 -26.81
N LEU A 569 -18.97 -6.49 -25.76
CA LEU A 569 -17.52 -6.58 -25.86
C LEU A 569 -17.07 -7.78 -26.70
N LEU A 570 -17.77 -8.91 -26.58
CA LEU A 570 -17.56 -10.12 -27.38
C LEU A 570 -17.75 -9.82 -28.87
N ASP A 571 -18.86 -9.19 -29.25
CA ASP A 571 -19.18 -8.85 -30.65
C ASP A 571 -18.12 -7.92 -31.26
N ARG A 572 -17.72 -6.88 -30.52
CA ARG A 572 -16.65 -5.97 -30.98
C ARG A 572 -15.30 -6.66 -31.16
N MET A 573 -14.97 -7.60 -30.27
CA MET A 573 -13.73 -8.37 -30.38
C MET A 573 -13.79 -9.39 -31.51
N MET A 574 -14.97 -9.96 -31.75
CA MET A 574 -15.25 -10.87 -32.84
C MET A 574 -14.98 -10.21 -34.20
N ASP A 575 -15.45 -8.98 -34.42
CA ASP A 575 -15.16 -8.22 -35.64
C ASP A 575 -13.65 -8.04 -35.86
N LYS A 576 -12.90 -7.72 -34.80
CA LYS A 576 -11.44 -7.57 -34.88
C LYS A 576 -10.72 -8.87 -35.23
N LEU A 577 -11.09 -9.98 -34.57
CA LEU A 577 -10.49 -11.29 -34.84
C LEU A 577 -10.83 -11.76 -36.27
N CYS A 578 -12.06 -11.57 -36.72
CA CYS A 578 -12.49 -11.88 -38.09
C CYS A 578 -11.64 -11.13 -39.12
N CYS A 579 -11.45 -9.81 -38.95
CA CYS A 579 -10.59 -9.03 -39.85
C CYS A 579 -9.14 -9.51 -39.85
N TYR A 580 -8.60 -9.86 -38.68
CA TYR A 580 -7.22 -10.35 -38.56
C TYR A 580 -7.00 -11.66 -39.32
N PHE A 581 -7.85 -12.68 -39.08
CA PHE A 581 -7.70 -13.99 -39.71
C PHE A 581 -8.04 -13.95 -41.22
N ALA A 582 -9.00 -13.12 -41.64
CA ALA A 582 -9.30 -12.92 -43.06
C ALA A 582 -8.14 -12.26 -43.83
N ALA A 583 -7.47 -11.27 -43.23
CA ALA A 583 -6.30 -10.62 -43.84
C ALA A 583 -5.11 -11.58 -43.96
N THR A 584 -4.95 -12.52 -43.01
CA THR A 584 -3.86 -13.50 -43.05
C THR A 584 -4.05 -14.52 -44.18
N GLU A 585 -5.28 -14.98 -44.43
CA GLU A 585 -5.57 -15.86 -45.57
C GLU A 585 -5.32 -15.18 -46.92
N ALA A 586 -5.71 -13.90 -47.07
CA ALA A 586 -5.46 -13.15 -48.31
C ALA A 586 -3.96 -13.01 -48.61
N ILE A 587 -3.13 -12.79 -47.58
CA ILE A 587 -1.67 -12.71 -47.71
C ILE A 587 -1.08 -14.08 -48.08
N ILE A 588 -1.55 -15.17 -47.47
CA ILE A 588 -1.09 -16.54 -47.78
C ILE A 588 -1.51 -16.93 -49.20
N ALA A 589 -2.72 -16.58 -49.64
CA ALA A 589 -3.21 -16.81 -51.00
C ALA A 589 -2.39 -16.04 -52.06
N SER A 590 -1.96 -14.81 -51.75
CA SER A 590 -1.09 -14.02 -52.64
C SER A 590 0.32 -14.60 -52.77
N LYS A 591 0.88 -15.17 -51.69
CA LYS A 591 2.22 -15.81 -51.69
C LYS A 591 2.25 -17.18 -52.35
N ARG A 592 1.11 -17.87 -52.48
CA ARG A 592 0.98 -19.14 -53.24
C ARG A 592 0.81 -18.93 -54.75
N ARG A 593 0.70 -17.68 -55.23
CA ARG A 593 0.51 -17.34 -56.65
C ARG A 593 1.79 -16.86 -57.38
N PHE A 594 2.97 -17.06 -56.80
CA PHE A 594 4.25 -16.84 -57.47
C PHE A 594 5.01 -18.14 -57.69
#